data_AF-A0A3A5UL52-F1
#
_entry.id   AF-A0A3A5UL52-F1
#
_cell.length_a   1.000
_cell.length_b   1.000
_cell.length_c   1.000
_cell.angle_alpha   90.00
_cell.angle_beta   90.00
_cell.angle_gamma   90.00
#
_symmetry.space_group_name_H-M   'P 1'
#
loop_
_entity.id
_entity.type
_entity.pdbx_description
1 polymer ?
#
loop_
_entity_poly.entity_id
_entity_poly.type
_entity_poly.pdbx_seq_one_letter_code
_entity_poly.pdbx_strand_id
1 'polypeptide(L)'
;MNLGNNERKMLRLMLSKPSIKWKLEDLLKGTGWTDQVHVAGSGGYLNELGLVEIIENKNSKVSLGPEGLRSLEQGLLESRLWNWLLSNDSENRTM
;
A
#
# COMPACT_ATOMS: atom_id res chain seq x y z
N MET A 1 -30.49 -0.67 -17.71
CA MET A 1 -29.32 -0.47 -16.83
C MET A 1 -29.84 -0.26 -15.41
N ASN A 2 -29.55 -1.16 -14.47
CA ASN A 2 -30.05 -1.05 -13.09
C ASN A 2 -28.89 -0.79 -12.13
N LEU A 3 -28.64 0.48 -11.83
CA LEU A 3 -27.65 0.87 -10.82
C LEU A 3 -28.23 0.60 -9.43
N GLY A 4 -27.45 -0.01 -8.53
CA GLY A 4 -27.80 -0.12 -7.12
C GLY A 4 -27.66 1.22 -6.39
N ASN A 5 -28.00 1.22 -5.09
CA ASN A 5 -27.99 2.44 -4.29
C ASN A 5 -26.57 3.00 -4.11
N ASN A 6 -25.56 2.13 -4.01
CA ASN A 6 -24.19 2.56 -3.79
C ASN A 6 -23.61 3.22 -5.05
N GLU A 7 -23.86 2.61 -6.21
CA GLU A 7 -23.46 3.11 -7.51
C GLU A 7 -24.07 4.49 -7.78
N ARG A 8 -25.38 4.64 -7.51
CA ARG A 8 -26.07 5.93 -7.64
C ARG A 8 -25.50 6.98 -6.70
N LYS A 9 -25.20 6.62 -5.46
CA LYS A 9 -24.67 7.55 -4.45
C LYS A 9 -23.27 8.03 -4.85
N MET A 10 -22.39 7.11 -5.25
CA MET A 10 -21.04 7.42 -5.71
C MET A 10 -21.07 8.25 -6.99
N LEU A 11 -21.85 7.84 -8.00
CA LEU A 11 -21.95 8.57 -9.26
C LEU A 11 -22.51 9.99 -9.07
N ARG A 12 -23.54 10.15 -8.22
CA ARG A 12 -24.08 11.46 -7.87
C ARG A 12 -23.04 12.36 -7.20
N LEU A 13 -22.21 11.80 -6.31
CA LEU A 13 -21.11 12.54 -5.71
C LEU A 13 -20.10 12.96 -6.78
N MET A 14 -19.71 12.04 -7.67
CA MET A 14 -18.74 12.35 -8.73
C MET A 14 -19.24 13.45 -9.68
N LEU A 15 -20.53 13.41 -10.02
CA LEU A 15 -21.20 14.41 -10.85
C LEU A 15 -21.31 15.80 -10.19
N SER A 16 -21.13 15.91 -8.87
CA SER A 16 -21.07 17.22 -8.22
C SER A 16 -19.83 18.03 -8.64
N LYS A 17 -18.77 17.35 -9.05
CA LYS A 17 -17.52 17.93 -9.58
C LYS A 17 -16.99 17.02 -10.71
N PRO A 18 -17.56 17.12 -11.93
CA PRO A 18 -17.24 16.20 -13.02
C PRO A 18 -15.82 16.38 -13.57
N SER A 19 -15.23 17.58 -13.39
CA SER A 19 -13.91 17.92 -13.93
C SER A 19 -12.74 17.43 -13.06
N ILE A 20 -12.99 16.84 -11.89
CA ILE A 20 -11.92 16.38 -10.99
C ILE A 20 -11.75 14.87 -11.04
N LYS A 21 -10.51 14.42 -10.82
CA LYS A 21 -10.22 13.03 -10.53
C LYS A 21 -10.49 12.77 -9.05
N TRP A 22 -11.35 11.80 -8.77
CA TRP A 22 -11.75 11.46 -7.41
C TRP A 22 -10.77 10.45 -6.82
N LYS A 23 -10.20 10.77 -5.64
CA LYS A 23 -9.41 9.80 -4.88
C LYS A 23 -10.34 8.93 -4.03
N LEU A 24 -9.88 7.72 -3.70
CA LEU A 24 -10.58 6.79 -2.82
C LEU A 24 -11.00 7.46 -1.50
N GLU A 25 -10.10 8.22 -0.87
CA GLU A 25 -10.37 8.92 0.39
C GLU A 25 -11.45 9.99 0.27
N ASP A 26 -11.47 10.73 -0.85
CA ASP A 26 -12.47 11.77 -1.11
C ASP A 26 -13.85 11.15 -1.34
N LEU A 27 -13.90 9.99 -2.01
CA LEU A 27 -15.12 9.23 -2.21
C LEU A 27 -15.65 8.69 -0.89
N LEU A 28 -14.80 8.08 -0.05
CA LEU A 28 -15.20 7.60 1.28
C LEU A 28 -15.77 8.72 2.15
N LYS A 29 -15.09 9.88 2.20
CA LYS A 29 -15.56 11.05 2.95
C LYS A 29 -16.88 11.60 2.38
N GLY A 30 -16.98 11.74 1.06
CA GLY A 30 -18.16 12.33 0.42
C GLY A 30 -19.39 11.42 0.41
N THR A 31 -19.20 10.09 0.40
CA THR A 31 -20.30 9.13 0.55
C THR A 31 -20.60 8.81 2.00
N GLY A 32 -19.72 9.13 2.94
CA GLY A 32 -19.84 8.74 4.35
C GLY A 32 -19.69 7.23 4.54
N TRP A 33 -18.99 6.55 3.64
CA TRP A 33 -18.66 5.14 3.79
C TRP A 33 -17.37 4.99 4.59
N THR A 34 -17.34 3.96 5.44
CA THR A 34 -16.17 3.60 6.25
C THR A 34 -15.35 2.49 5.61
N ASP A 35 -15.99 1.65 4.80
CA ASP A 35 -15.36 0.50 4.13
C ASP A 35 -15.07 0.81 2.66
N GLN A 36 -13.81 0.64 2.27
CA GLN A 36 -13.34 0.76 0.89
C GLN A 36 -14.01 -0.22 -0.07
N VAL A 37 -14.54 -1.34 0.42
CA VAL A 37 -15.26 -2.33 -0.40
C VAL A 37 -16.43 -1.69 -1.15
N HIS A 38 -17.12 -0.71 -0.55
CA HIS A 38 -18.21 0.00 -1.22
C HIS A 38 -17.72 0.84 -2.40
N VAL A 39 -16.60 1.55 -2.26
CA VAL A 39 -16.03 2.34 -3.37
C VAL A 39 -15.46 1.43 -4.44
N ALA A 40 -14.74 0.37 -4.07
CA ALA A 40 -14.15 -0.57 -5.01
C ALA A 40 -15.22 -1.34 -5.80
N GLY A 41 -16.26 -1.84 -5.12
CA GLY A 41 -17.36 -2.57 -5.74
C GLY A 41 -18.19 -1.68 -6.68
N SER A 42 -18.65 -0.52 -6.19
CA SER A 42 -19.43 0.40 -7.03
C SER A 42 -18.59 1.01 -8.15
N GLY A 43 -17.33 1.35 -7.89
CA GLY A 43 -16.41 1.83 -8.92
C GLY A 43 -16.17 0.78 -10.01
N GLY A 44 -15.95 -0.47 -9.63
CA GLY A 44 -15.79 -1.60 -10.56
C GLY A 44 -17.01 -1.78 -11.45
N TYR A 45 -18.21 -1.85 -10.86
CA TYR A 45 -19.44 -2.01 -11.63
C TYR A 45 -19.74 -0.80 -12.52
N LEU A 46 -19.52 0.44 -12.03
CA LEU A 46 -19.68 1.65 -12.85
C LEU A 46 -18.67 1.69 -14.02
N ASN A 47 -17.47 1.15 -13.82
CA ASN A 47 -16.43 1.07 -14.85
C ASN A 47 -16.78 0.02 -15.91
N GLU A 48 -17.30 -1.16 -15.52
CA GLU A 48 -17.85 -2.16 -16.45
C GLU A 48 -18.97 -1.59 -17.33
N LEU A 49 -19.75 -0.66 -16.76
CA LEU A 49 -20.80 0.06 -17.46
C LEU A 49 -20.32 1.25 -18.30
N GLY A 50 -19.01 1.57 -18.29
CA GLY A 50 -18.42 2.68 -19.02
C GLY A 50 -18.80 4.08 -18.49
N LEU A 51 -19.31 4.16 -17.25
CA LEU A 51 -19.73 5.43 -16.63
C LEU A 51 -18.60 6.14 -15.88
N VAL A 52 -17.58 5.40 -15.46
CA VAL A 52 -16.39 5.93 -14.79
C VAL A 52 -15.15 5.25 -15.34
N GLU A 53 -14.01 5.89 -15.19
CA GLU A 53 -12.69 5.32 -15.48
C GLU A 53 -11.92 5.16 -14.17
N ILE A 54 -11.30 3.99 -13.97
CA ILE A 54 -10.47 3.71 -12.80
C ILE A 54 -9.00 3.96 -13.14
N ILE A 55 -8.35 4.85 -12.39
CA ILE A 55 -6.92 5.14 -12.51
C ILE A 55 -6.21 4.54 -11.30
N GLU A 56 -5.40 3.49 -11.54
CA GLU A 56 -4.61 2.83 -10.49
C GLU A 56 -3.18 3.38 -10.45
N ASN A 57 -2.71 3.70 -9.24
CA ASN A 57 -1.30 4.03 -8.98
C ASN A 57 -0.75 3.07 -7.94
N LYS A 58 0.22 2.25 -8.33
CA LYS A 58 0.87 1.28 -7.44
C LYS A 58 2.17 1.83 -6.89
N ASN A 59 2.25 1.97 -5.57
CA ASN A 59 3.47 2.41 -4.88
C ASN A 59 4.00 1.28 -3.99
N SER A 60 5.28 0.97 -4.11
CA SER A 60 6.00 0.05 -3.22
C SER A 60 6.98 0.83 -2.35
N LYS A 61 6.96 0.61 -1.04
CA LYS A 61 7.96 1.14 -0.10
C LYS A 61 8.71 -0.02 0.52
N VAL A 62 10.03 0.14 0.65
CA VAL A 62 10.91 -0.79 1.36
C VAL A 62 11.41 -0.08 2.61
N SER A 63 11.30 -0.73 3.76
CA SER A 63 11.77 -0.23 5.04
C SER A 63 12.65 -1.27 5.71
N LEU A 64 13.66 -0.83 6.47
CA LEU A 64 14.48 -1.72 7.27
C LEU A 64 13.66 -2.28 8.44
N GLY A 65 13.71 -3.60 8.62
CA GLY A 65 13.23 -4.24 9.84
C GLY A 65 14.18 -3.95 11.02
N PRO A 66 13.85 -4.43 12.24
CA PRO A 66 14.66 -4.20 13.43
C PRO A 66 16.13 -4.60 13.28
N GLU A 67 16.40 -5.75 12.64
CA GLU A 67 17.77 -6.21 12.38
C GLU A 67 18.47 -5.43 11.27
N GLY A 68 17.71 -4.89 10.31
CA GLY A 68 18.24 -4.00 9.29
C GLY A 68 18.70 -2.67 9.89
N LEU A 69 17.95 -2.13 10.86
CA LEU A 69 18.36 -0.95 11.62
C LEU A 69 19.61 -1.23 12.48
N ARG A 70 19.65 -2.36 13.20
CA ARG A 70 20.85 -2.76 13.96
C ARG A 70 22.06 -2.95 13.05
N SER A 71 21.87 -3.52 11.87
CA SER A 71 22.94 -3.71 10.89
C SER A 71 23.44 -2.39 10.31
N LEU A 72 22.56 -1.39 10.18
CA LEU A 72 22.95 -0.04 9.77
C LEU A 72 23.83 0.64 10.82
N GLU A 73 23.50 0.48 12.11
CA GLU A 73 24.25 1.08 13.22
C GLU A 73 25.54 0.34 13.56
N GLN A 74 25.50 -1.00 13.60
CA GLN A 74 26.56 -1.85 14.14
C GLN A 74 27.35 -2.60 13.06
N GLY A 75 26.94 -2.50 11.80
CA GLY A 75 27.42 -3.36 10.71
C GLY A 75 26.73 -4.73 10.69
N LEU A 76 26.88 -5.45 9.57
CA LEU A 76 26.29 -6.78 9.36
C LEU A 76 26.76 -7.76 10.43
N LEU A 77 25.84 -8.61 10.91
CA LEU A 77 26.14 -9.64 11.90
C LEU A 77 27.26 -10.56 11.41
N GLU A 78 27.19 -11.00 10.16
CA GLU A 78 28.15 -11.90 9.54
C GLU A 78 29.55 -11.28 9.50
N SER A 79 29.64 -9.99 9.17
CA SER A 79 30.92 -9.26 9.19
C SER A 79 31.50 -9.19 10.59
N ARG A 80 30.65 -8.92 11.60
CA ARG A 80 31.07 -8.87 13.00
C ARG A 80 31.54 -10.23 13.51
N LEU A 81 30.80 -11.29 13.21
CA LEU A 81 31.16 -12.67 13.58
C LEU A 81 32.45 -13.10 12.88
N TRP A 82 32.61 -12.76 11.61
CA TRP A 82 33.82 -13.06 10.85
C TRP A 82 35.05 -12.35 11.41
N ASN A 83 34.94 -11.05 11.69
CA ASN A 83 36.02 -10.29 12.31
C ASN A 83 36.37 -10.84 13.70
N TRP A 84 35.36 -11.23 14.48
CA TRP A 84 35.58 -11.89 15.76
C TRP A 84 36.32 -13.22 15.61
N LEU A 85 35.91 -14.07 14.67
CA LEU A 85 36.58 -15.35 14.40
C LEU A 85 38.05 -15.15 13.99
N LEU A 86 38.32 -14.17 13.13
CA LEU A 86 39.67 -13.83 12.69
C LEU A 86 40.54 -13.30 13.83
N SER A 87 39.94 -12.65 14.83
CA SER A 87 40.65 -12.15 16.01
C SER A 87 41.07 -13.25 17.00
N ASN A 88 40.49 -14.45 16.90
CA ASN A 88 40.87 -15.60 17.72
C ASN A 88 42.09 -16.33 17.14
N ASP A 89 42.94 -16.87 18.02
CA ASP A 89 44.03 -17.77 17.65
C ASP A 89 43.51 -18.99 16.89
N SER A 90 44.27 -19.43 15.89
CA SER A 90 43.87 -20.52 14.98
C SER A 90 43.53 -21.83 15.71
N GLU A 91 44.15 -22.10 16.85
CA GLU A 91 43.92 -23.29 17.67
C GLU A 91 42.59 -23.25 18.44
N ASN A 92 42.06 -22.04 18.71
CA ASN A 92 40.80 -21.84 19.43
C ASN A 92 39.59 -21.66 18.51
N ARG A 93 39.78 -21.78 17.18
CA ARG A 93 38.68 -21.72 16.21
C ARG A 93 38.05 -23.11 16.06
N THR A 94 36.95 -23.36 16.75
CA THR A 94 36.11 -24.54 16.49
C THR A 94 35.06 -24.23 15.42
N MET A 95 34.94 -25.14 14.45
CA MET A 95 33.81 -25.20 13.51
C MET A 95 32.53 -25.65 14.22
#